data_AF-A0A377B7G2-F1
#
_entry.id   AF-A0A377B7G2-F1
#
_cell.length_a   1.000
_cell.length_b   1.000
_cell.length_c   1.000
_cell.angle_alpha   90.00
_cell.angle_beta   90.00
_cell.angle_gamma   90.00
#
_symmetry.space_group_name_H-M   'P 1'
#
loop_
_entity.id
_entity.type
_entity.pdbx_description
1 polymer ?
#
loop_
_entity_poly.entity_id
_entity_poly.type
_entity_poly.pdbx_seq_one_letter_code
_entity_poly.pdbx_strand_id
1 'polypeptide(L)'
;MYVAVKGGEKAIDAAHALQESRRRGDTDLPELSVAQIEQQLNLAVDRVMTEGGIADRELAALALKQASGDNVEAIFLLRAYRTTLAKLAVSEPLDTTGMRLERRISAVYKDIPGGQLLGPTYDYTHRLLDFTLLANGEAPTLTTADSEQQPSPHVFQPAGASGAGEV
;
A
#
# COMPACT_ATOMS: atom_id res chain seq x y z
N MET A 1 -20.34 47.09 -26.02
CA MET A 1 -21.34 46.09 -25.61
C MET A 1 -20.59 44.78 -25.42
N TYR A 2 -20.58 44.19 -24.22
CA TYR A 2 -20.00 42.86 -23.99
C TYR A 2 -21.10 41.81 -24.14
N VAL A 3 -20.80 40.72 -24.84
CA VAL A 3 -21.74 39.61 -25.09
C VAL A 3 -21.11 38.34 -24.51
N ALA A 4 -21.90 37.53 -23.81
CA ALA A 4 -21.41 36.28 -23.25
C ALA A 4 -20.99 35.32 -24.37
N VAL A 5 -19.78 34.80 -24.29
CA VAL A 5 -19.24 33.77 -25.21
C VAL A 5 -18.98 32.48 -24.45
N LYS A 6 -19.16 31.34 -25.13
CA LYS A 6 -18.84 30.02 -24.57
C LYS A 6 -17.33 29.80 -24.64
N GLY A 7 -16.69 29.59 -23.48
CA GLY A 7 -15.26 29.29 -23.38
C GLY A 7 -14.89 28.20 -22.36
N GLY A 8 -15.83 27.79 -21.50
CA GLY A 8 -15.56 26.89 -20.37
C GLY A 8 -15.06 25.51 -20.79
N GLU A 9 -15.72 24.85 -21.74
CA GLU A 9 -15.33 23.51 -22.22
C GLU A 9 -13.91 23.49 -22.80
N LYS A 10 -13.60 24.43 -23.71
CA LYS A 10 -12.26 24.59 -24.27
C LYS A 10 -11.20 24.87 -23.20
N ALA A 11 -11.55 25.62 -22.16
CA ALA A 11 -10.63 25.89 -21.04
C ALA A 11 -10.39 24.64 -20.19
N ILE A 12 -11.43 23.83 -19.96
CA ILE A 12 -11.33 22.55 -19.23
C ILE A 12 -10.47 21.56 -20.02
N ASP A 13 -10.71 21.39 -21.31
CA ASP A 13 -9.93 20.47 -22.16
C ASP A 13 -8.45 20.86 -22.18
N ALA A 14 -8.16 22.15 -22.34
CA ALA A 14 -6.80 22.67 -22.29
C ALA A 14 -6.16 22.45 -20.90
N ALA A 15 -6.93 22.63 -19.82
CA ALA A 15 -6.44 22.38 -18.46
C ALA A 15 -6.12 20.89 -18.22
N HIS A 16 -6.96 19.97 -18.72
CA HIS A 16 -6.68 18.54 -18.66
C HIS A 16 -5.43 18.17 -19.45
N ALA A 17 -5.28 18.67 -20.68
CA ALA A 17 -4.08 18.43 -21.48
C ALA A 17 -2.80 18.96 -20.81
N LEU A 18 -2.89 20.12 -20.14
CA LEU A 18 -1.79 20.66 -19.33
C LEU A 18 -1.44 19.74 -18.14
N GLN A 19 -2.45 19.21 -17.45
CA GLN A 19 -2.25 18.30 -16.33
C GLN A 19 -1.65 16.96 -16.79
N GLU A 20 -2.10 16.42 -17.93
CA GLU A 20 -1.57 15.19 -18.52
C GLU A 20 -0.12 15.35 -18.97
N SER A 21 0.20 16.47 -19.61
CA SER A 21 1.58 16.83 -19.97
C SER A 21 2.46 16.95 -18.72
N ARG A 22 1.97 17.64 -17.67
CA ARG A 22 2.68 17.76 -16.39
C ARG A 22 2.87 16.41 -15.70
N ARG A 23 1.86 15.54 -15.73
CA ARG A 23 1.95 14.17 -15.19
C ARG A 23 3.00 13.34 -15.93
N ARG A 24 3.08 13.45 -17.26
CA ARG A 24 4.11 12.76 -18.05
C ARG A 24 5.51 13.29 -17.74
N GLY A 25 5.65 14.60 -17.54
CA GLY A 25 6.92 15.24 -17.23
C GLY A 25 7.90 15.21 -18.43
N ASP A 26 9.19 15.22 -18.13
CA ASP A 26 10.26 15.18 -19.12
C ASP A 26 10.23 13.85 -19.91
N THR A 27 10.17 13.95 -21.25
CA THR A 27 10.09 12.79 -22.14
C THR A 27 11.44 12.09 -22.33
N ASP A 28 12.54 12.73 -21.94
CA ASP A 28 13.87 12.11 -21.93
C ASP A 28 14.00 11.08 -20.80
N LEU A 29 13.13 11.17 -19.78
CA LEU A 29 13.02 10.18 -18.72
C LEU A 29 12.03 9.06 -19.10
N PRO A 30 12.34 7.79 -18.76
CA PRO A 30 11.39 6.69 -18.90
C PRO A 30 10.08 6.97 -18.14
N GLU A 31 8.95 6.62 -18.75
CA GLU A 31 7.66 6.76 -18.08
C GLU A 31 7.54 5.79 -16.90
N LEU A 32 6.99 6.25 -15.78
CA LEU A 32 6.66 5.38 -14.65
C LEU A 32 5.62 4.32 -15.07
N SER A 33 6.00 3.05 -14.92
CA SER A 33 5.09 1.93 -15.12
C SER A 33 4.23 1.69 -13.87
N VAL A 34 3.05 1.11 -14.07
CA VAL A 34 2.17 0.70 -12.96
C VAL A 34 2.88 -0.35 -12.09
N ALA A 35 3.61 -1.30 -12.70
CA ALA A 35 4.37 -2.32 -11.98
C ALA A 35 5.46 -1.71 -11.07
N GLN A 36 6.17 -0.66 -11.50
CA GLN A 36 7.14 0.03 -10.65
C GLN A 36 6.47 0.64 -9.41
N ILE A 37 5.32 1.30 -9.59
CA ILE A 37 4.57 1.90 -8.48
C ILE A 37 4.07 0.81 -7.52
N GLU A 38 3.49 -0.26 -8.07
CA GLU A 38 2.93 -1.37 -7.31
C GLU A 38 3.97 -2.08 -6.43
N GLN A 39 5.17 -2.30 -6.97
CA GLN A 39 6.25 -3.01 -6.30
C GLN A 39 7.10 -2.11 -5.38
N GLN A 40 7.47 -0.90 -5.85
CA GLN A 40 8.48 -0.06 -5.18
C GLN A 40 7.86 1.02 -4.28
N LEU A 41 6.60 1.41 -4.52
CA LEU A 41 5.85 2.37 -3.71
C LEU A 41 4.69 1.69 -2.96
N ASN A 42 4.90 0.44 -2.55
CA ASN A 42 3.90 -0.46 -1.97
C ASN A 42 3.12 0.14 -0.78
N LEU A 43 3.75 0.92 0.10
CA LEU A 43 3.05 1.55 1.23
C LEU A 43 2.00 2.60 0.80
N ALA A 44 2.24 3.32 -0.30
CA ALA A 44 1.24 4.23 -0.85
C ALA A 44 0.08 3.45 -1.47
N VAL A 45 0.39 2.33 -2.13
CA VAL A 45 -0.60 1.41 -2.71
C VAL A 45 -1.49 0.83 -1.60
N ASP A 46 -0.92 0.39 -0.49
CA ASP A 46 -1.66 -0.14 0.67
C ASP A 46 -2.64 0.88 1.25
N ARG A 47 -2.21 2.14 1.35
CA ARG A 47 -3.06 3.25 1.79
C ARG A 47 -4.23 3.48 0.83
N VAL A 48 -3.95 3.55 -0.47
CA VAL A 48 -4.98 3.77 -1.50
C VAL A 48 -5.98 2.63 -1.57
N MET A 49 -5.54 1.37 -1.47
CA MET A 49 -6.44 0.21 -1.39
C MET A 49 -7.37 0.30 -0.16
N THR A 50 -6.80 0.60 1.00
CA THR A 50 -7.52 0.64 2.28
C THR A 50 -8.58 1.75 2.30
N GLU A 51 -8.20 2.98 1.93
CA GLU A 51 -9.12 4.13 1.97
C GLU A 51 -10.03 4.18 0.73
N GLY A 52 -9.59 3.66 -0.41
CA GLY A 52 -10.36 3.56 -1.66
C GLY A 52 -11.39 2.42 -1.65
N GLY A 53 -11.20 1.41 -0.80
CA GLY A 53 -12.17 0.34 -0.57
C GLY A 53 -12.16 -0.78 -1.60
N ILE A 54 -11.04 -0.97 -2.31
CA ILE A 54 -10.79 -2.11 -3.20
C ILE A 54 -9.38 -2.65 -2.88
N ALA A 55 -9.31 -3.92 -2.49
CA ALA A 55 -8.04 -4.61 -2.24
C ALA A 55 -7.48 -5.19 -3.55
N ASP A 56 -7.05 -4.31 -4.45
CA ASP A 56 -6.38 -4.64 -5.73
C ASP A 56 -5.18 -3.70 -5.91
N ARG A 57 -3.97 -4.30 -5.90
CA ARG A 57 -2.71 -3.56 -5.91
C ARG A 57 -2.45 -2.86 -7.24
N GLU A 58 -2.81 -3.49 -8.35
CA GLU A 58 -2.60 -2.94 -9.70
C GLU A 58 -3.52 -1.74 -9.92
N LEU A 59 -4.80 -1.84 -9.52
CA LEU A 59 -5.75 -0.74 -9.63
C LEU A 59 -5.37 0.45 -8.74
N ALA A 60 -4.91 0.20 -7.52
CA ALA A 60 -4.43 1.25 -6.63
C ALA A 60 -3.17 1.94 -7.20
N ALA A 61 -2.24 1.17 -7.77
CA ALA A 61 -1.06 1.71 -8.44
C ALA A 61 -1.41 2.50 -9.71
N LEU A 62 -2.42 2.06 -10.48
CA LEU A 62 -2.96 2.81 -11.62
C LEU A 62 -3.56 4.14 -11.17
N ALA A 63 -4.36 4.14 -10.10
CA ALA A 63 -4.95 5.35 -9.53
C ALA A 63 -3.86 6.34 -9.08
N LEU A 64 -2.80 5.85 -8.42
CA LEU A 64 -1.63 6.65 -8.04
C LEU A 64 -0.92 7.25 -9.26
N LYS A 65 -0.71 6.43 -10.31
CA LYS A 65 -0.12 6.92 -11.57
C LYS A 65 -0.96 8.04 -12.17
N GLN A 66 -2.27 7.84 -12.27
CA GLN A 66 -3.21 8.81 -12.84
C GLN A 66 -3.25 10.11 -12.04
N ALA A 67 -3.20 10.01 -10.71
CA ALA A 67 -3.21 11.13 -9.77
C ALA A 67 -1.83 11.83 -9.61
N SER A 68 -0.82 11.47 -10.40
CA SER A 68 0.55 12.03 -10.26
C SER A 68 1.13 11.85 -8.85
N GLY A 69 0.76 10.75 -8.16
CA GLY A 69 1.18 10.47 -6.78
C GLY A 69 0.36 11.17 -5.68
N ASP A 70 -0.69 11.93 -6.01
CA ASP A 70 -1.60 12.48 -5.00
C ASP A 70 -2.49 11.38 -4.43
N ASN A 71 -2.26 11.03 -3.16
CA ASN A 71 -3.02 9.98 -2.48
C ASN A 71 -4.52 10.31 -2.36
N VAL A 72 -4.89 11.57 -2.13
CA VAL A 72 -6.30 11.95 -1.93
C VAL A 72 -7.08 11.76 -3.23
N GLU A 73 -6.51 12.20 -4.35
CA GLU A 73 -7.10 12.00 -5.67
C GLU A 73 -7.10 10.52 -6.08
N ALA A 74 -6.01 9.78 -5.83
CA ALA A 74 -5.94 8.34 -6.11
C ALA A 74 -7.01 7.54 -5.35
N ILE A 75 -7.22 7.85 -4.06
CA ILE A 75 -8.28 7.26 -3.24
C ILE A 75 -9.66 7.58 -3.83
N PHE A 76 -9.86 8.82 -4.27
CA PHE A 76 -11.14 9.23 -4.87
C PHE A 76 -11.39 8.50 -6.20
N LEU A 77 -10.39 8.37 -7.06
CA LEU A 77 -10.46 7.60 -8.30
C LEU A 77 -10.85 6.15 -8.05
N LEU A 78 -10.16 5.47 -7.12
CA LEU A 78 -10.44 4.06 -6.82
C LEU A 78 -11.83 3.87 -6.21
N ARG A 79 -12.24 4.80 -5.34
CA ARG A 79 -13.58 4.79 -4.73
C ARG A 79 -14.69 5.08 -5.73
N ALA A 80 -14.44 5.96 -6.70
CA ALA A 80 -15.35 6.20 -7.82
C ALA A 80 -15.47 4.95 -8.70
N TYR A 81 -14.35 4.30 -9.04
CA TYR A 81 -14.35 3.06 -9.81
C TYR A 81 -15.17 1.96 -9.13
N ARG A 82 -15.07 1.82 -7.81
CA ARG A 82 -15.88 0.87 -7.02
C ARG A 82 -17.39 0.99 -7.29
N THR A 83 -17.90 2.19 -7.54
CA THR A 83 -19.34 2.41 -7.81
C THR A 83 -19.80 1.84 -9.15
N THR A 84 -18.87 1.57 -10.05
CA THR A 84 -19.16 0.99 -11.38
C THR A 84 -19.18 -0.54 -11.36
N LEU A 85 -18.71 -1.17 -10.28
CA LEU A 85 -18.56 -2.61 -10.16
C LEU A 85 -19.80 -3.28 -9.55
N ALA A 86 -20.17 -4.43 -10.08
CA ALA A 86 -21.20 -5.28 -9.49
C ALA A 86 -20.66 -6.01 -8.24
N LYS A 87 -21.47 -6.12 -7.19
CA LYS A 87 -21.14 -6.95 -6.03
C LYS A 87 -21.44 -8.41 -6.35
N LEU A 88 -20.41 -9.18 -6.70
CA LEU A 88 -20.55 -10.58 -7.14
C LEU A 88 -20.75 -11.56 -5.98
N ALA A 89 -20.10 -11.32 -4.85
CA ALA A 89 -20.15 -12.19 -3.68
C ALA A 89 -19.92 -11.41 -2.39
N VAL A 90 -20.10 -12.10 -1.26
CA VAL A 90 -19.67 -11.67 0.07
C VAL A 90 -18.81 -12.81 0.62
N SER A 91 -17.63 -12.49 1.15
CA SER A 91 -16.76 -13.51 1.74
C SER A 91 -17.35 -14.02 3.05
N GLU A 92 -16.91 -15.20 3.46
CA GLU A 92 -17.02 -15.59 4.87
C GLU A 92 -16.16 -14.64 5.74
N PRO A 93 -16.42 -14.55 7.06
CA PRO A 93 -15.54 -13.84 7.97
C PRO A 93 -14.11 -14.37 7.88
N LEU A 94 -13.13 -13.46 7.80
CA LEU A 94 -11.73 -13.84 7.72
C LEU A 94 -11.26 -14.43 9.06
N ASP A 95 -10.62 -15.60 9.01
CA ASP A 95 -9.93 -16.19 10.15
C ASP A 95 -8.47 -15.74 10.18
N THR A 96 -8.13 -14.82 11.10
CA THR A 96 -6.78 -14.29 11.25
C THR A 96 -5.86 -15.21 12.07
N THR A 97 -6.37 -16.29 12.67
CA THR A 97 -5.55 -17.27 13.38
C THR A 97 -4.72 -18.12 12.42
N GLY A 98 -5.24 -18.34 11.20
CA GLY A 98 -4.57 -19.04 10.11
C GLY A 98 -3.65 -18.16 9.25
N MET A 99 -3.31 -16.95 9.69
CA MET A 99 -2.47 -16.03 8.93
C MET A 99 -1.04 -16.59 8.77
N ARG A 100 -0.55 -16.65 7.52
CA ARG A 100 0.88 -16.78 7.25
C ARG A 100 1.55 -15.44 7.59
N LEU A 101 2.39 -15.42 8.60
CA LEU A 101 2.88 -14.18 9.20
C LEU A 101 4.06 -13.60 8.41
N GLU A 102 3.94 -12.33 8.02
CA GLU A 102 5.08 -11.50 7.57
C GLU A 102 5.69 -10.70 8.74
N ARG A 103 4.87 -10.34 9.73
CA ARG A 103 5.25 -9.59 10.94
C ARG A 103 4.30 -9.90 12.10
N ARG A 104 4.84 -10.03 13.32
CA ARG A 104 4.08 -10.22 14.55
C ARG A 104 4.84 -9.67 15.75
N ILE A 105 4.30 -8.63 16.39
CA ILE A 105 4.90 -8.04 17.60
C ILE A 105 3.85 -7.84 18.70
N SER A 106 4.28 -7.94 19.96
CA SER A 106 3.50 -7.56 21.14
C SER A 106 4.32 -6.65 22.03
N ALA A 107 3.75 -5.50 22.41
CA ALA A 107 4.39 -4.55 23.32
C ALA A 107 4.16 -4.87 24.80
N VAL A 108 3.25 -5.79 25.13
CA VAL A 108 2.82 -6.06 26.51
C VAL A 108 3.81 -6.98 27.24
N TYR A 109 4.38 -7.93 26.52
CA TYR A 109 5.33 -8.90 27.06
C TYR A 109 6.64 -8.81 26.30
N LYS A 110 7.74 -9.12 26.99
CA LYS A 110 9.05 -9.22 26.36
C LYS A 110 9.03 -10.29 25.26
N ASP A 111 8.59 -11.51 25.62
CA ASP A 111 8.46 -12.65 24.71
C ASP A 111 7.02 -13.20 24.76
N ILE A 112 6.60 -13.82 23.65
CA ILE A 112 5.27 -14.41 23.46
C ILE A 112 5.42 -15.77 22.76
N PRO A 113 4.48 -16.72 22.89
CA PRO A 113 4.49 -17.95 22.11
C PRO A 113 4.58 -17.65 20.62
N GLY A 114 5.46 -18.36 19.91
CA GLY A 114 5.82 -18.07 18.51
C GLY A 114 6.85 -16.96 18.32
N GLY A 115 7.22 -16.24 19.38
CA GLY A 115 8.24 -15.20 19.38
C GLY A 115 7.78 -13.84 18.85
N GLN A 116 8.69 -12.88 18.93
CA GLN A 116 8.56 -11.55 18.34
C GLN A 116 9.17 -11.59 16.93
N LEU A 117 8.35 -11.42 15.89
CA LEU A 117 8.76 -11.39 14.49
C LEU A 117 8.67 -9.96 13.96
N LEU A 118 9.81 -9.29 13.80
CA LEU A 118 9.83 -7.91 13.29
C LEU A 118 9.40 -7.82 11.82
N GLY A 119 9.75 -8.77 10.97
CA GLY A 119 9.44 -8.70 9.54
C GLY A 119 10.01 -7.45 8.85
N PRO A 120 9.54 -7.14 7.62
CA PRO A 120 9.91 -5.91 6.92
C PRO A 120 9.38 -4.68 7.68
N THR A 121 10.27 -3.78 8.09
CA THR A 121 9.88 -2.56 8.84
C THR A 121 10.89 -1.43 8.72
N TYR A 122 10.40 -0.19 8.85
CA TYR A 122 11.21 1.01 9.05
C TYR A 122 11.42 1.34 10.54
N ASP A 123 10.84 0.55 11.45
CA ASP A 123 11.13 0.70 12.88
C ASP A 123 12.63 0.55 13.14
N TYR A 124 13.14 1.30 14.12
CA TYR A 124 14.56 1.31 14.50
C TYR A 124 15.55 1.86 13.44
N THR A 125 15.08 2.32 12.27
CA THR A 125 15.94 3.00 11.30
C THR A 125 16.36 4.40 11.77
N HIS A 126 17.53 4.87 11.36
CA HIS A 126 17.89 6.27 11.50
C HIS A 126 17.27 7.07 10.34
N ARG A 127 16.57 8.18 10.65
CA ARG A 127 15.82 8.97 9.66
C ARG A 127 16.74 9.95 8.95
N LEU A 128 17.72 9.41 8.24
CA LEU A 128 18.66 10.14 7.41
C LEU A 128 18.35 9.85 5.93
N LEU A 129 18.48 10.85 5.07
CA LEU A 129 18.32 10.64 3.63
C LEU A 129 19.46 9.76 3.11
N ASP A 130 19.08 8.68 2.42
CA ASP A 130 20.02 7.78 1.78
C ASP A 130 20.32 8.24 0.34
N PHE A 131 21.45 8.92 0.16
CA PHE A 131 21.88 9.42 -1.15
C PHE A 131 22.31 8.31 -2.11
N THR A 132 22.51 7.07 -1.64
CA THR A 132 22.86 5.96 -2.53
C THR A 132 21.72 5.61 -3.49
N LEU A 133 20.47 5.90 -3.11
CA LEU A 133 19.27 5.70 -3.93
C LEU A 133 19.13 6.64 -5.13
N LEU A 134 19.99 7.66 -5.25
CA LEU A 134 20.08 8.48 -6.47
C LEU A 134 20.80 7.77 -7.62
N ALA A 135 21.51 6.68 -7.32
CA ALA A 135 22.11 5.79 -8.29
C ALA A 135 21.44 4.41 -8.24
N ASN A 136 21.70 3.56 -9.22
CA ASN A 136 21.23 2.17 -9.17
C ASN A 136 21.93 1.45 -8.00
N GLY A 137 21.15 0.97 -7.04
CA GLY A 137 21.60 0.13 -5.94
C GLY A 137 21.21 -1.34 -6.15
N GLU A 138 21.96 -2.24 -5.54
CA GLU A 138 21.60 -3.65 -5.45
C GLU A 138 20.78 -3.90 -4.18
N ALA A 139 19.72 -4.70 -4.29
CA ALA A 139 18.98 -5.14 -3.11
C ALA A 139 19.85 -6.08 -2.27
N PRO A 140 19.77 -6.02 -0.92
CA PRO A 140 20.53 -6.93 -0.07
C PRO A 140 20.10 -8.38 -0.31
N THR A 141 21.06 -9.29 -0.29
CA THR A 141 20.75 -10.72 -0.26
C THR A 141 20.19 -11.07 1.12
N LEU A 142 18.98 -11.63 1.15
CA LEU A 142 18.33 -12.01 2.41
C LEU A 142 18.95 -13.30 2.96
N THR A 143 19.29 -13.29 4.25
CA THR A 143 19.61 -14.52 4.98
C THR A 143 18.33 -15.26 5.31
N THR A 144 18.30 -16.57 5.11
CA THR A 144 17.14 -17.42 5.45
C THR A 144 17.35 -18.13 6.78
N ALA A 145 16.29 -18.21 7.57
CA ALA A 145 16.23 -19.07 8.75
C ALA A 145 15.42 -20.34 8.42
N ASP A 146 15.12 -21.14 9.44
CA ASP A 146 14.20 -22.26 9.32
C ASP A 146 12.83 -21.79 8.79
N SER A 147 12.21 -22.61 7.93
CA SER A 147 11.03 -22.23 7.15
C SER A 147 9.70 -22.45 7.89
N GLU A 148 9.72 -23.14 9.04
CA GLU A 148 8.51 -23.47 9.78
C GLU A 148 7.99 -22.29 10.61
N GLN A 149 6.73 -21.92 10.39
CA GLN A 149 6.05 -20.94 11.22
C GLN A 149 5.68 -21.55 12.58
N GLN A 150 6.22 -20.97 13.65
CA GLN A 150 5.95 -21.41 15.02
C GLN A 150 4.48 -21.13 15.42
N PRO A 151 3.87 -21.96 16.30
CA PRO A 151 2.54 -21.72 16.83
C PRO A 151 2.41 -20.31 17.44
N SER A 152 1.53 -19.50 16.85
CA SER A 152 1.44 -18.06 17.12
C SER A 152 0.03 -17.65 17.55
N PRO A 153 -0.44 -18.07 18.73
CA PRO A 153 -1.78 -17.69 19.22
C PRO A 153 -1.92 -16.17 19.34
N HIS A 154 -3.16 -15.67 19.22
CA HIS A 154 -3.44 -14.27 19.49
C HIS A 154 -3.16 -13.95 20.97
N VAL A 155 -2.50 -12.82 21.22
CA VAL A 155 -2.17 -12.38 22.59
C VAL A 155 -3.41 -12.21 23.46
N PHE A 156 -4.53 -11.79 22.86
CA PHE A 156 -5.81 -11.58 23.56
C PHE A 156 -6.72 -12.82 23.58
N GLN A 157 -6.28 -13.96 23.04
CA GLN A 157 -7.09 -15.17 23.12
C GLN A 157 -7.10 -15.66 24.58
N PRO A 158 -8.28 -15.92 25.18
CA PRO A 158 -8.35 -16.35 26.57
C PRO A 158 -7.57 -17.67 26.76
N ALA A 159 -6.88 -17.77 27.89
CA ALA A 159 -6.00 -18.89 28.28
C ALA A 159 -6.73 -20.23 28.56
N GLY A 160 -7.79 -20.53 27.81
CA GLY A 160 -8.64 -21.72 27.96
C GLY A 160 -8.38 -22.83 26.94
N ALA A 161 -7.44 -22.66 26.00
CA ALA A 161 -7.13 -23.65 24.96
C ALA A 161 -5.68 -24.18 24.99
N SER A 162 -4.82 -23.64 25.86
CA SER A 162 -3.52 -24.23 26.16
C SER A 162 -3.26 -24.11 27.66
N GLY A 163 -3.07 -25.25 28.31
CA GLY A 163 -2.86 -25.33 29.75
C GLY A 163 -1.52 -24.74 30.16
N ALA A 164 -1.58 -24.01 31.28
CA ALA A 164 -0.54 -23.69 32.25
C ALA A 164 0.60 -22.73 31.85
N GLY A 165 0.77 -21.74 32.74
CA GLY A 165 1.93 -20.88 32.88
C GLY A 165 1.73 -19.94 34.05
N GLU A 166 1.76 -20.51 35.26
CA GLU A 166 1.92 -19.75 36.51
C GLU A 166 3.10 -18.77 36.42
N VAL A 167 2.91 -17.59 37.01
CA VAL A 167 4.00 -16.75 37.53
C VAL A 167 3.81 -16.67 39.03
#